data_AF-A0A966PZP2-F1
#
_entry.id   AF-A0A966PZP2-F1
#
_cell.length_a   1.000
_cell.length_b   1.000
_cell.length_c   1.000
_cell.angle_alpha   90.00
_cell.angle_beta   90.00
_cell.angle_gamma   90.00
#
_symmetry.space_group_name_H-M   'P 1'
#
loop_
_entity.id
_entity.type
_entity.pdbx_description
1 polymer ?
#
loop_
_entity_poly.entity_id
_entity_poly.type
_entity_poly.pdbx_seq_one_letter_code
_entity_poly.pdbx_strand_id
1 'polypeptide(L)'
;LSILIPTNQLANAAYNTANAAFAKANNSGANVGQTAPTLDITPGKLWWNPDLGKMFVYYRDPANTSTWVETSPSASAIEGAIVTGYINPVFDVANAAFNATNNKVQISSSAPSNPTSGSLWWNKDYGRLLVYYTDVDSSQWVDASPSYDTSPIYNTANAAYDKANSVVTSALAYAIALGM
;
A
#
# COMPACT_ATOMS: atom_id res chain seq x y z
N LEU A 1 -70.56 0.71 21.43
CA LEU A 1 -70.14 -0.05 22.64
C LEU A 1 -68.65 0.19 22.82
N SER A 2 -68.25 1.02 23.79
CA SER A 2 -66.84 1.33 24.02
C SER A 2 -66.24 0.25 24.92
N ILE A 3 -65.34 -0.56 24.39
CA ILE A 3 -64.66 -1.61 25.17
C ILE A 3 -63.70 -0.90 26.13
N LEU A 4 -64.04 -0.89 27.41
CA LEU A 4 -63.17 -0.42 28.48
C LEU A 4 -62.11 -1.50 28.72
N ILE A 5 -60.88 -1.27 28.24
CA ILE A 5 -59.76 -2.18 28.48
C ILE A 5 -59.38 -2.07 29.96
N PRO A 6 -59.36 -3.18 30.74
CA PRO A 6 -59.06 -3.14 32.16
C PRO A 6 -57.68 -2.51 32.43
N THR A 7 -57.58 -1.66 33.45
CA THR A 7 -56.37 -0.86 33.77
C THR A 7 -55.12 -1.73 33.98
N ASN A 8 -55.28 -2.97 34.42
CA ASN A 8 -54.18 -3.94 34.59
C ASN A 8 -53.62 -4.46 33.25
N GLN A 9 -54.43 -4.55 32.20
CA GLN A 9 -53.99 -4.93 30.86
C GLN A 9 -53.18 -3.79 30.23
N LEU A 10 -53.61 -2.55 30.44
CA LEU A 10 -52.87 -1.36 30.00
C LEU A 10 -51.53 -1.23 30.74
N ALA A 11 -51.51 -1.48 32.05
CA ALA A 11 -50.28 -1.46 32.85
C ALA A 11 -49.29 -2.58 32.44
N ASN A 12 -49.79 -3.80 32.18
CA ASN A 12 -48.96 -4.91 31.70
C ASN A 12 -48.42 -4.64 30.29
N ALA A 13 -49.22 -4.05 29.40
CA ALA A 13 -48.78 -3.67 28.07
C ALA A 13 -47.66 -2.61 28.14
N ALA A 14 -47.83 -1.57 28.96
CA ALA A 14 -46.82 -0.53 29.15
C ALA A 14 -45.52 -1.08 29.76
N TYR A 15 -45.62 -1.96 30.76
CA TYR A 15 -44.47 -2.64 31.36
C TYR A 15 -43.69 -3.48 30.35
N ASN A 16 -44.39 -4.24 29.50
CA ASN A 16 -43.76 -5.06 28.46
C ASN A 16 -43.11 -4.21 27.36
N THR A 17 -43.76 -3.11 26.94
CA THR A 17 -43.19 -2.16 25.98
C THR A 17 -41.94 -1.47 26.54
N ALA A 18 -41.96 -1.06 27.81
CA ALA A 18 -40.82 -0.45 28.47
C ALA A 18 -39.62 -1.41 28.60
N ASN A 19 -39.86 -2.67 28.97
CA ASN A 19 -38.81 -3.69 29.05
C ASN A 19 -38.22 -4.02 27.67
N ALA A 20 -39.04 -4.08 26.63
CA ALA A 20 -38.56 -4.25 25.26
C ALA A 20 -37.72 -3.05 24.78
N ALA A 21 -38.11 -1.83 25.16
CA ALA A 21 -37.34 -0.63 24.87
C ALA A 21 -36.00 -0.59 25.64
N PHE A 22 -36.00 -0.97 26.92
CA PHE A 22 -34.80 -1.10 27.75
C PHE A 22 -33.85 -2.18 27.21
N ALA A 23 -34.37 -3.34 26.80
CA ALA A 23 -33.59 -4.38 26.16
C ALA A 23 -32.99 -3.92 24.82
N LYS A 24 -33.74 -3.17 24.00
CA LYS A 24 -33.21 -2.55 22.77
C LYS A 24 -32.14 -1.50 23.06
N ALA A 25 -32.31 -0.70 24.11
CA ALA A 25 -31.34 0.30 24.55
C ALA A 25 -30.05 -0.35 25.10
N ASN A 26 -30.17 -1.40 25.91
CA ASN A 26 -29.02 -2.16 26.42
C ASN A 26 -28.33 -3.00 25.33
N ASN A 27 -29.06 -3.38 24.27
CA ASN A 27 -28.52 -4.07 23.10
C ASN A 27 -28.19 -3.09 21.94
N SER A 28 -27.98 -1.80 22.27
CA SER A 28 -27.54 -0.77 21.32
C SER A 28 -26.02 -0.75 21.11
N GLY A 29 -25.28 -1.62 21.81
CA GLY A 29 -23.87 -1.89 21.51
C GLY A 29 -23.72 -2.69 20.21
N ALA A 30 -22.48 -2.78 19.72
CA ALA A 30 -22.17 -3.74 18.67
C ALA A 30 -22.42 -5.16 19.17
N ASN A 31 -23.16 -5.98 18.42
CA ASN A 31 -23.26 -7.41 18.70
C ASN A 31 -21.85 -8.00 18.65
N VAL A 32 -21.49 -8.94 19.53
CA VAL A 32 -20.17 -9.56 19.53
C VAL A 32 -20.30 -11.03 19.19
N GLY A 33 -19.57 -11.51 18.19
CA GLY A 33 -19.58 -12.93 17.83
C GLY A 33 -18.83 -13.23 16.54
N GLN A 34 -18.51 -14.50 16.30
CA GLN A 34 -17.76 -14.94 15.11
C GLN A 34 -18.61 -14.96 13.84
N THR A 35 -19.91 -15.17 13.99
CA THR A 35 -20.89 -15.21 12.89
C THR A 35 -21.72 -13.93 12.87
N ALA A 36 -22.00 -13.43 11.67
CA ALA A 36 -22.86 -12.28 11.48
C ALA A 36 -24.24 -12.52 12.09
N PRO A 37 -24.82 -11.54 12.82
CA PRO A 37 -26.17 -11.65 13.34
C PRO A 37 -27.19 -11.85 12.22
N THR A 38 -28.22 -12.67 12.47
CA THR A 38 -29.30 -12.99 11.51
C THR A 38 -30.69 -12.57 11.98
N LEU A 39 -30.83 -12.13 13.24
CA LEU A 39 -32.10 -11.69 13.85
C LEU A 39 -32.01 -10.20 14.23
N ASP A 40 -33.15 -9.52 14.21
CA ASP A 40 -33.28 -8.08 14.55
C ASP A 40 -32.32 -7.16 13.76
N ILE A 41 -32.13 -7.49 12.48
CA ILE A 41 -31.20 -6.78 11.61
C ILE A 41 -31.89 -5.57 10.97
N THR A 42 -31.45 -4.38 11.36
CA THR A 42 -31.87 -3.09 10.78
C THR A 42 -30.67 -2.32 10.25
N PRO A 43 -30.83 -1.48 9.22
CA PRO A 43 -29.74 -0.61 8.76
C PRO A 43 -29.14 0.20 9.93
N GLY A 44 -27.81 0.27 9.99
CA GLY A 44 -27.06 0.92 11.06
C GLY A 44 -26.72 0.02 12.27
N LYS A 45 -27.15 -1.25 12.28
CA LYS A 45 -26.71 -2.20 13.33
C LYS A 45 -25.20 -2.44 13.25
N LEU A 46 -24.55 -2.55 14.41
CA LEU A 46 -23.11 -2.83 14.51
C LEU A 46 -22.86 -4.27 14.97
N TRP A 47 -21.75 -4.84 14.51
CA TRP A 47 -21.26 -6.17 14.88
C TRP A 47 -19.73 -6.18 14.98
N TRP A 48 -19.18 -6.64 16.09
CA TRP A 48 -17.76 -6.89 16.33
C TRP A 48 -17.46 -8.37 16.12
N ASN A 49 -16.59 -8.67 15.16
CA ASN A 49 -16.06 -10.01 14.98
C ASN A 49 -14.72 -10.13 15.73
N PRO A 50 -14.67 -10.90 16.85
CA PRO A 50 -13.45 -11.03 17.65
C PRO A 50 -12.35 -11.83 16.95
N ASP A 51 -12.68 -12.72 16.01
CA ASP A 51 -11.69 -13.51 15.27
C ASP A 51 -10.95 -12.64 14.24
N LEU A 52 -11.66 -11.66 13.66
CA LEU A 52 -11.09 -10.72 12.69
C LEU A 52 -10.54 -9.45 13.35
N GLY A 53 -10.94 -9.16 14.60
CA GLY A 53 -10.65 -7.88 15.26
C GLY A 53 -11.28 -6.69 14.53
N LYS A 54 -12.43 -6.90 13.88
CA LYS A 54 -13.06 -5.93 12.98
C LYS A 54 -14.49 -5.60 13.40
N MET A 55 -14.87 -4.35 13.14
CA MET A 55 -16.23 -3.86 13.31
C MET A 55 -16.95 -3.73 11.97
N PHE A 56 -18.17 -4.25 11.92
CA PHE A 56 -19.07 -4.26 10.77
C PHE A 56 -20.33 -3.45 11.08
N VAL A 57 -20.93 -2.85 10.05
CA VAL A 57 -22.22 -2.19 10.06
C VAL A 57 -23.16 -2.86 9.06
N TYR A 58 -24.41 -3.05 9.44
CA TYR A 58 -25.43 -3.50 8.51
C TYR A 58 -25.89 -2.33 7.65
N TYR A 59 -25.54 -2.36 6.38
CA TYR A 59 -25.83 -1.33 5.40
C TYR A 59 -26.99 -1.77 4.50
N ARG A 60 -27.87 -0.84 4.16
CA ARG A 60 -28.88 -1.03 3.11
C ARG A 60 -28.64 0.01 2.03
N ASP A 61 -28.46 -0.46 0.80
CA ASP A 61 -28.24 0.41 -0.36
C ASP A 61 -29.55 1.11 -0.80
N PRO A 62 -29.48 2.13 -1.66
CA PRO A 62 -30.65 2.77 -2.24
C PRO A 62 -31.54 1.83 -3.09
N ALA A 63 -31.00 0.69 -3.53
CA ALA A 63 -31.72 -0.36 -4.25
C ALA A 63 -32.42 -1.38 -3.31
N ASN A 64 -32.40 -1.13 -1.99
CA ASN A 64 -32.96 -1.95 -0.91
C ASN A 64 -32.24 -3.28 -0.62
N THR A 65 -31.06 -3.51 -1.19
CA THR A 65 -30.17 -4.63 -0.86
C THR A 65 -29.52 -4.39 0.49
N SER A 66 -29.54 -5.37 1.39
CA SER A 66 -29.01 -5.22 2.75
C SER A 66 -27.89 -6.21 3.03
N THR A 67 -26.75 -5.74 3.53
CA THR A 67 -25.55 -6.56 3.78
C THR A 67 -24.69 -6.01 4.92
N TRP A 68 -23.84 -6.86 5.50
CA TRP A 68 -22.83 -6.45 6.47
C TRP A 68 -21.58 -5.91 5.77
N VAL A 69 -21.11 -4.73 6.18
CA VAL A 69 -19.97 -4.02 5.60
C VAL A 69 -18.98 -3.62 6.70
N GLU A 70 -17.67 -3.74 6.47
CA GLU A 70 -16.66 -3.26 7.41
C GLU A 70 -16.74 -1.74 7.61
N THR A 71 -16.75 -1.28 8.86
CA THR A 71 -16.86 0.15 9.22
C THR A 71 -15.56 0.93 9.04
N SER A 72 -14.44 0.22 8.97
CA SER A 72 -13.11 0.79 8.78
C SER A 72 -12.30 -0.18 7.93
N PRO A 73 -12.53 -0.21 6.60
CA PRO A 73 -11.73 -1.03 5.72
C PRO A 73 -10.29 -0.49 5.74
N SER A 74 -9.41 -1.08 6.56
CA SER A 74 -7.99 -0.80 6.45
C SER A 74 -7.50 -1.48 5.18
N ALA A 75 -6.84 -0.73 4.30
CA ALA A 75 -6.25 -1.24 3.05
C ALA A 75 -5.09 -2.23 3.28
N SER A 76 -5.00 -2.86 4.45
CA SER A 76 -3.81 -3.53 4.94
C SER A 76 -4.16 -4.73 5.82
N ALA A 77 -4.89 -5.70 5.27
CA ALA A 77 -5.00 -7.07 5.77
C ALA A 77 -5.68 -7.96 4.71
N ILE A 78 -4.94 -8.36 3.66
CA ILE A 78 -5.33 -9.49 2.80
C ILE A 78 -4.50 -10.71 3.20
N GLU A 79 -4.78 -11.20 4.40
CA GLU A 79 -4.55 -12.60 4.75
C GLU A 79 -5.89 -13.09 5.35
N GLY A 80 -6.72 -13.71 4.49
CA GLY A 80 -7.99 -14.33 4.90
C GLY A 80 -9.26 -13.86 4.17
N ALA A 81 -9.25 -12.76 3.42
CA ALA A 81 -10.44 -12.22 2.74
C ALA A 81 -10.83 -12.96 1.43
N ILE A 82 -10.52 -14.25 1.31
CA ILE A 82 -11.18 -15.14 0.35
C ILE A 82 -12.39 -15.75 1.07
N VAL A 83 -13.39 -14.93 1.40
CA VAL A 83 -14.70 -15.46 1.75
C VAL A 83 -15.77 -14.64 1.05
N THR A 84 -16.27 -15.22 -0.04
CA THR A 84 -17.50 -14.89 -0.80
C THR A 84 -17.50 -13.61 -1.66
N GLY A 85 -16.95 -13.73 -2.87
CA GLY A 85 -17.69 -13.43 -4.11
C GLY A 85 -18.13 -12.00 -4.44
N TYR A 86 -17.80 -10.99 -3.62
CA TYR A 86 -18.13 -9.58 -3.88
C TYR A 86 -16.85 -8.73 -3.88
N ILE A 87 -16.10 -8.77 -4.97
CA ILE A 87 -15.13 -7.72 -5.28
C ILE A 87 -15.88 -6.56 -5.93
N ASN A 88 -15.96 -5.44 -5.20
CA ASN A 88 -16.40 -4.15 -5.75
C ASN A 88 -15.46 -3.78 -6.92
N PRO A 89 -15.92 -3.09 -7.98
CA PRO A 89 -15.02 -2.52 -8.99
C PRO A 89 -14.00 -1.55 -8.37
N VAL A 90 -14.31 -0.99 -7.19
CA VAL A 90 -13.36 -0.21 -6.36
C VAL A 90 -12.27 -1.09 -5.76
N PHE A 91 -12.53 -2.37 -5.48
CA PHE A 91 -11.55 -3.33 -4.98
C PHE A 91 -10.56 -3.75 -6.07
N ASP A 92 -11.00 -4.04 -7.30
CA ASP A 92 -10.07 -4.36 -8.39
C ASP A 92 -9.23 -3.14 -8.79
N VAL A 93 -9.84 -1.95 -8.85
CA VAL A 93 -9.12 -0.70 -9.12
C VAL A 93 -8.20 -0.34 -7.95
N ALA A 94 -8.62 -0.51 -6.70
CA ALA A 94 -7.78 -0.22 -5.54
C ALA A 94 -6.69 -1.28 -5.33
N ASN A 95 -6.90 -2.54 -5.69
CA ASN A 95 -5.90 -3.60 -5.59
C ASN A 95 -4.89 -3.49 -6.75
N ALA A 96 -5.34 -3.12 -7.96
CA ALA A 96 -4.47 -2.72 -9.05
C ALA A 96 -3.68 -1.44 -8.69
N ALA A 97 -4.32 -0.44 -8.09
CA ALA A 97 -3.65 0.77 -7.62
C ALA A 97 -2.70 0.48 -6.45
N PHE A 98 -3.06 -0.38 -5.50
CA PHE A 98 -2.21 -0.80 -4.38
C PHE A 98 -1.03 -1.61 -4.88
N ASN A 99 -1.19 -2.54 -5.82
CA ASN A 99 -0.08 -3.25 -6.45
C ASN A 99 0.79 -2.34 -7.32
N ALA A 100 0.19 -1.35 -8.01
CA ALA A 100 0.92 -0.35 -8.78
C ALA A 100 1.65 0.69 -7.91
N THR A 101 1.19 0.92 -6.67
CA THR A 101 1.79 1.89 -5.73
C THR A 101 2.70 1.21 -4.70
N ASN A 102 2.58 -0.10 -4.50
CA ASN A 102 3.57 -0.90 -3.79
C ASN A 102 4.80 -1.08 -4.68
N ASN A 103 5.66 -0.06 -4.71
CA ASN A 103 7.01 -0.10 -5.27
C ASN A 103 7.91 -1.07 -4.48
N LYS A 104 7.57 -2.36 -4.48
CA LYS A 104 8.48 -3.40 -4.03
C LYS A 104 9.55 -3.54 -5.10
N VAL A 105 10.81 -3.48 -4.66
CA VAL A 105 11.96 -3.75 -5.52
C VAL A 105 11.77 -5.13 -6.16
N GLN A 106 11.67 -5.18 -7.48
CA GLN A 106 11.62 -6.44 -8.22
C GLN A 106 13.00 -7.08 -8.19
N ILE A 107 13.10 -8.40 -8.02
CA ILE A 107 14.40 -9.09 -7.90
C ILE A 107 14.49 -10.17 -8.97
N SER A 108 15.34 -9.98 -9.98
CA SER A 108 15.49 -10.93 -11.11
C SER A 108 16.81 -10.70 -11.85
N SER A 109 17.21 -11.66 -12.69
CA SER A 109 18.39 -11.54 -13.58
C SER A 109 18.07 -10.73 -14.84
N SER A 110 16.82 -10.78 -15.31
CA SER A 110 16.32 -9.99 -16.44
C SER A 110 15.42 -8.85 -15.96
N ALA A 111 15.45 -7.74 -16.68
CA ALA A 111 14.64 -6.57 -16.37
C ALA A 111 13.13 -6.89 -16.38
N PRO A 112 12.33 -6.34 -15.45
CA PRO A 112 10.87 -6.45 -15.48
C PRO A 112 10.27 -5.92 -16.79
N SER A 113 9.21 -6.57 -17.28
CA SER A 113 8.41 -6.09 -18.39
C SER A 113 7.37 -5.07 -17.92
N ASN A 114 7.12 -4.04 -18.74
CA ASN A 114 6.19 -2.94 -18.46
C ASN A 114 6.45 -2.14 -17.17
N PRO A 115 7.71 -1.71 -16.89
CA PRO A 115 7.97 -0.84 -15.75
C PRO A 115 7.37 0.56 -15.96
N THR A 116 7.00 1.20 -14.87
CA THR A 116 6.65 2.63 -14.83
C THR A 116 7.85 3.44 -14.35
N SER A 117 7.93 4.71 -14.76
CA SER A 117 8.99 5.62 -14.29
C SER A 117 9.03 5.66 -12.76
N GLY A 118 10.22 5.47 -12.18
CA GLY A 118 10.45 5.32 -10.75
C GLY A 118 10.38 3.88 -10.23
N SER A 119 10.07 2.89 -11.06
CA SER A 119 10.15 1.47 -10.68
C SER A 119 11.57 1.09 -10.25
N LEU A 120 11.69 0.24 -9.23
CA LEU A 120 12.99 -0.25 -8.73
C LEU A 120 13.19 -1.74 -9.05
N TRP A 121 14.39 -2.09 -9.46
CA TRP A 121 14.78 -3.47 -9.80
C TRP A 121 16.17 -3.80 -9.29
N TRP A 122 16.30 -4.89 -8.52
CA TRP A 122 17.57 -5.47 -8.13
C TRP A 122 17.98 -6.55 -9.14
N ASN A 123 19.03 -6.28 -9.91
CA ASN A 123 19.63 -7.27 -10.79
C ASN A 123 20.56 -8.20 -9.99
N LYS A 124 20.18 -9.48 -9.90
CA LYS A 124 20.91 -10.51 -9.14
C LYS A 124 22.29 -10.83 -9.73
N ASP A 125 22.44 -10.71 -11.04
CA ASP A 125 23.66 -11.08 -11.76
C ASP A 125 24.71 -9.97 -11.65
N TYR A 126 24.27 -8.71 -11.62
CA TYR A 126 25.15 -7.56 -11.45
C TYR A 126 25.34 -7.14 -10.00
N GLY A 127 24.44 -7.56 -9.10
CA GLY A 127 24.43 -7.14 -7.70
C GLY A 127 24.14 -5.65 -7.55
N ARG A 128 23.26 -5.10 -8.39
CA ARG A 128 22.98 -3.66 -8.47
C ARG A 128 21.49 -3.36 -8.40
N LEU A 129 21.17 -2.23 -7.79
CA LEU A 129 19.83 -1.64 -7.80
C LEU A 129 19.73 -0.66 -8.96
N LEU A 130 18.71 -0.83 -9.79
CA LEU A 130 18.38 0.04 -10.90
C LEU A 130 17.03 0.72 -10.67
N VAL A 131 16.88 1.92 -11.25
CA VAL A 131 15.63 2.66 -11.35
C VAL A 131 15.23 2.78 -12.82
N TYR A 132 13.95 2.55 -13.13
CA TYR A 132 13.43 2.80 -14.46
C TYR A 132 13.19 4.30 -14.61
N TYR A 133 13.91 4.93 -15.52
CA TYR A 133 13.88 6.35 -15.78
C TYR A 133 13.31 6.60 -17.19
N THR A 134 12.36 7.52 -17.28
CA THR A 134 11.75 7.98 -18.52
C THR A 134 11.97 9.47 -18.64
N ASP A 135 12.57 9.92 -19.74
CA ASP A 135 12.64 11.34 -20.12
C ASP A 135 11.62 11.63 -21.25
N VAL A 136 11.80 12.75 -21.97
CA VAL A 136 10.83 13.25 -22.95
C VAL A 136 10.68 12.31 -24.15
N ASP A 137 11.73 11.56 -24.50
CA ASP A 137 11.81 10.78 -25.73
C ASP A 137 12.34 9.34 -25.54
N SER A 138 12.78 8.96 -24.35
CA SER A 138 13.35 7.64 -24.07
C SER A 138 12.96 7.08 -22.70
N SER A 139 13.19 5.77 -22.52
CA SER A 139 13.02 5.11 -21.22
C SER A 139 13.99 3.95 -21.06
N GLN A 140 14.64 3.89 -19.89
CA GLN A 140 15.77 3.01 -19.63
C GLN A 140 15.90 2.66 -18.15
N TRP A 141 16.51 1.52 -17.87
CA TRP A 141 17.00 1.21 -16.53
C TRP A 141 18.35 1.86 -16.31
N VAL A 142 18.50 2.64 -15.24
CA VAL A 142 19.76 3.29 -14.84
C VAL A 142 20.15 2.85 -13.44
N ASP A 143 21.45 2.83 -13.14
CA ASP A 143 21.93 2.53 -11.78
C ASP A 143 21.36 3.57 -10.79
N ALA A 144 20.72 3.09 -9.71
CA ALA A 144 20.14 3.96 -8.69
C ALA A 144 21.21 4.62 -7.81
N SER A 145 22.40 4.02 -7.75
CA SER A 145 23.58 4.54 -7.05
C SER A 145 24.84 4.22 -7.88
N PRO A 146 25.08 4.95 -8.98
CA PRO A 146 26.23 4.68 -9.83
C PRO A 146 27.52 4.94 -9.05
N SER A 147 28.42 3.95 -9.06
CA SER A 147 29.80 4.18 -8.62
C SER A 147 30.60 4.77 -9.78
N TYR A 148 31.19 5.95 -9.56
CA TYR A 148 32.14 6.53 -10.49
C TYR A 148 33.51 5.91 -10.25
N ASP A 149 34.04 5.17 -11.23
CA ASP A 149 35.45 4.81 -11.22
C ASP A 149 36.29 6.05 -11.55
N THR A 150 37.07 6.53 -10.59
CA THR A 150 37.95 7.69 -10.74
C THR A 150 39.35 7.30 -11.25
N SER A 151 39.61 6.00 -11.46
CA SER A 151 40.86 5.48 -12.02
C SER A 151 41.29 6.14 -13.36
N PRO A 152 40.39 6.48 -14.29
CA PRO A 152 40.75 7.21 -15.51
C PRO A 152 41.30 8.62 -15.24
N ILE A 153 40.80 9.28 -14.19
CA ILE A 153 41.23 10.64 -13.80
C ILE A 153 42.64 10.59 -13.19
N TYR A 154 42.93 9.56 -12.38
CA TYR A 154 44.27 9.35 -11.82
C TYR A 154 45.32 9.04 -12.90
N ASN A 155 44.99 8.18 -13.87
CA ASN A 155 45.92 7.80 -14.95
C ASN A 155 46.22 8.98 -15.89
N THR A 156 45.23 9.83 -16.15
CA THR A 156 45.42 11.02 -16.99
C THR A 156 46.26 12.08 -16.28
N ALA A 157 46.05 12.27 -14.97
CA ALA A 157 46.85 13.20 -14.16
C ALA A 157 48.32 12.75 -14.07
N ASN A 158 48.58 11.46 -13.87
CA ASN A 158 49.95 10.92 -13.85
C ASN A 158 50.61 11.01 -15.22
N ALA A 159 49.90 10.70 -16.31
CA ALA A 159 50.44 10.86 -17.66
C ALA A 159 50.78 12.33 -17.98
N ALA A 160 49.97 13.29 -17.49
CA ALA A 160 50.26 14.71 -17.63
C ALA A 160 51.48 15.14 -16.81
N TYR A 161 51.62 14.62 -15.58
CA TYR A 161 52.79 14.83 -14.73
C TYR A 161 54.07 14.26 -15.36
N ASP A 162 54.04 13.04 -15.87
CA ASP A 162 55.18 12.39 -16.53
C ASP A 162 55.58 13.11 -17.82
N LYS A 163 54.60 13.57 -18.60
CA LYS A 163 54.85 14.39 -19.79
C LYS A 163 55.51 15.72 -19.43
N ALA A 164 55.05 16.39 -18.38
CA ALA A 164 55.64 17.63 -17.92
C ALA A 164 57.09 17.42 -17.46
N ASN A 165 57.36 16.37 -16.67
CA ASN A 165 58.71 16.04 -16.21
C ASN A 165 59.64 15.64 -17.36
N SER A 166 59.13 14.94 -18.37
CA SER A 166 59.89 14.60 -19.58
C SER A 166 60.28 15.86 -20.38
N VAL A 167 59.38 16.84 -20.50
CA VAL A 167 59.66 18.14 -21.13
C VAL A 167 60.72 18.92 -20.36
N VAL A 168 60.61 18.98 -19.03
CA VAL A 168 61.62 19.65 -18.19
C VAL A 168 62.99 18.97 -18.30
N THR A 169 63.02 17.64 -18.26
CA THR A 169 64.28 16.86 -18.33
C THR A 169 64.96 17.03 -19.70
N SER A 170 64.19 17.01 -20.79
CA SER A 170 64.71 17.24 -22.14
C SER A 170 65.17 18.67 -22.36
N ALA A 171 64.49 19.67 -21.81
CA ALA A 171 64.92 21.06 -21.84
C ALA A 171 66.23 21.29 -21.07
N LEU A 172 66.37 20.68 -19.89
CA LEU A 172 67.61 20.72 -19.11
C LEU A 172 68.77 20.02 -19.84
N ALA A 173 68.52 18.84 -20.43
CA ALA A 173 69.51 18.12 -21.22
C ALA A 173 69.97 18.92 -22.46
N TYR A 174 69.05 19.63 -23.11
CA TYR A 174 69.34 20.49 -24.24
C TYR A 174 70.16 21.73 -23.85
N ALA A 175 69.83 22.38 -22.73
CA ALA A 175 70.59 23.53 -22.20
C ALA A 175 72.05 23.16 -21.86
N ILE A 176 72.24 22.01 -21.19
CA ILE A 176 73.57 21.46 -20.88
C ILE A 176 74.36 21.17 -22.16
N ALA A 177 73.71 20.59 -23.19
CA ALA A 177 74.36 20.28 -24.46
C ALA A 177 74.76 21.53 -25.26
N LEU A 178 74.08 22.65 -25.06
CA LEU A 178 74.43 23.97 -25.62
C LEU A 178 75.45 24.74 -24.77
N GLY A 179 75.85 24.22 -23.62
CA GLY A 179 76.82 24.85 -22.72
C GLY A 179 76.28 26.09 -21.99
N MET A 180 74.96 26.16 -21.80
CA MET A 180 74.28 27.19 -21.00
C MET A 180 74.20 26.81 -19.51
#